data_AF-A0AAV9M954-F1
#
_entry.id   AF-A0AAV9M954-F1
#
_cell.length_a   1.000
_cell.length_b   1.000
_cell.length_c   1.000
_cell.angle_alpha   90.00
_cell.angle_beta   90.00
_cell.angle_gamma   90.00
#
_symmetry.space_group_name_H-M   'P 1'
#
loop_
_entity.id
_entity.type
_entity.pdbx_description
1 polymer ?
#
loop_
_entity_poly.entity_id
_entity_poly.type
_entity_poly.pdbx_seq_one_letter_code
_entity_poly.pdbx_strand_id
1 'polypeptide(L)'
;MLFVPVTDLWMCALGVVGLALNLCAYDFISQEIRAAEDPEFETFYTKNILLNEGIRAWMTAQDQAHEKLIFPEERYKYMNIYLN
;
A
#
# COMPACT_ATOMS: atom_id res chain seq x y z
N MET A 1 -15.51 22.60 21.26
CA MET A 1 -15.40 22.42 19.79
C MET A 1 -13.96 22.49 19.28
N LEU A 2 -13.01 23.14 19.98
CA LEU A 2 -11.60 23.19 19.58
C LEU A 2 -10.85 21.84 19.72
N PHE A 3 -11.13 21.09 20.79
CA PHE A 3 -10.33 19.91 21.16
C PHE A 3 -10.29 18.82 20.08
N VAL A 4 -11.43 18.48 19.48
CA VAL A 4 -11.54 17.41 18.47
C VAL A 4 -10.68 17.71 17.24
N PRO A 5 -10.90 18.80 16.47
CA PRO A 5 -10.12 19.06 15.27
C PRO A 5 -8.63 19.32 15.54
N VAL A 6 -8.30 19.90 16.71
CA VAL A 6 -6.89 20.14 17.07
C VAL A 6 -6.19 18.83 17.39
N THR A 7 -6.80 17.95 18.19
CA THR A 7 -6.20 16.66 18.56
C THR A 7 -6.05 15.76 17.34
N ASP A 8 -7.04 15.73 16.44
CA ASP A 8 -6.97 14.95 15.20
C ASP A 8 -5.76 15.36 14.35
N LEU A 9 -5.55 16.68 14.17
CA LEU A 9 -4.41 17.20 13.42
C LEU A 9 -3.06 16.82 14.07
N TRP A 10 -3.00 16.86 15.41
CA TRP A 10 -1.81 16.42 16.15
C TRP A 10 -1.52 14.93 15.93
N MET A 11 -2.54 14.06 16.00
CA MET A 11 -2.36 12.62 15.81
C MET A 11 -1.97 12.28 14.37
N CYS A 12 -2.57 12.94 13.36
CA CYS A 12 -2.17 12.79 11.96
C CYS A 12 -0.71 13.23 11.73
N ALA A 13 -0.30 14.36 12.30
CA ALA A 13 1.07 14.86 12.15
C ALA A 13 2.11 13.87 12.70
N LEU A 14 1.83 13.22 13.83
CA LEU A 14 2.70 12.18 14.38
C LEU A 14 2.84 10.99 13.41
N GLY A 15 1.75 10.57 12.79
CA GLY A 15 1.78 9.51 11.76
C GLY A 15 2.63 9.89 10.55
N VAL A 16 2.48 11.12 10.04
CA VAL A 16 3.25 11.63 8.89
C VAL A 16 4.75 11.71 9.19
N VAL A 17 5.14 12.06 10.42
CA VAL A 17 6.55 12.03 10.84
C VAL A 17 7.13 10.62 10.78
N GLY A 18 6.35 9.59 11.11
CA GLY A 18 6.74 8.19 10.91
C GLY A 18 6.93 7.82 9.43
N LEU A 19 6.00 8.25 8.56
CA LEU A 19 6.09 8.02 7.11
C LEU A 19 7.35 8.64 6.49
N ALA A 20 7.83 9.77 7.00
CA ALA A 20 9.08 10.38 6.55
C ALA A 20 10.32 9.46 6.73
N LEU A 21 10.25 8.51 7.67
CA LEU A 21 11.26 7.48 7.92
C LEU A 21 10.86 6.10 7.38
N ASN A 22 9.80 6.03 6.56
CA ASN A 22 9.17 4.79 6.09
C ASN A 22 8.67 3.87 7.22
N LEU A 23 8.39 4.44 8.41
CA LEU A 23 7.79 3.73 9.55
C LEU A 23 6.26 3.70 9.37
N CYS A 24 5.82 2.80 8.51
CA CYS A 24 4.42 2.66 8.12
C CYS A 24 3.75 1.53 8.92
N ALA A 25 2.49 1.73 9.32
CA ALA A 25 1.61 0.63 9.71
C ALA A 25 1.06 -0.06 8.45
N TYR A 26 1.97 -0.62 7.64
CA TYR A 26 1.65 -1.15 6.32
C TYR A 26 1.00 -2.54 6.41
N ASP A 27 1.60 -3.45 7.18
CA ASP A 27 1.14 -4.84 7.27
C ASP A 27 0.69 -5.26 8.67
N PHE A 28 -0.30 -6.14 8.70
CA PHE A 28 -0.59 -7.00 9.84
C PHE A 28 0.05 -8.36 9.61
N ILE A 29 1.18 -8.63 10.29
CA ILE A 29 1.96 -9.87 10.15
C ILE A 29 1.09 -11.13 10.34
N SER A 30 0.11 -11.10 11.24
CA SER A 30 -0.80 -12.22 11.45
C SER A 30 -1.69 -12.52 10.24
N GLN A 31 -2.10 -11.49 9.50
CA GLN A 31 -2.88 -11.66 8.27
C GLN A 31 -2.00 -12.14 7.11
N GLU A 32 -0.77 -11.61 6.99
CA GLU A 32 0.19 -12.07 5.98
C GLU A 32 0.50 -13.56 6.15
N ILE A 33 0.76 -14.01 7.38
CA ILE A 33 1.02 -15.43 7.66
C ILE A 33 -0.19 -16.28 7.26
N ARG A 34 -1.41 -15.85 7.63
CA ARG A 34 -2.61 -16.61 7.31
C ARG A 34 -2.89 -16.67 5.80
N ALA A 35 -2.74 -15.55 5.10
CA ALA A 35 -2.94 -15.47 3.65
C ALA A 35 -1.87 -16.26 2.87
N ALA A 36 -0.65 -16.35 3.41
CA ALA A 36 0.41 -17.17 2.83
C ALA A 36 0.17 -18.67 3.01
N GLU A 37 -0.45 -19.09 4.13
CA GLU A 37 -0.78 -20.49 4.39
C GLU A 37 -2.09 -20.95 3.71
N ASP A 38 -3.07 -20.06 3.61
CA ASP A 38 -4.42 -20.35 3.14
C ASP A 38 -4.80 -19.44 1.96
N PRO A 39 -4.72 -19.94 0.70
CA PRO A 39 -4.99 -19.12 -0.48
C PRO A 39 -6.47 -18.73 -0.64
N GLU A 40 -7.39 -19.31 0.13
CA GLU A 40 -8.80 -18.90 0.16
C GLU A 40 -9.04 -17.79 1.18
N PHE A 41 -8.05 -17.48 2.03
CA PHE A 41 -8.17 -16.44 3.04
C PHE A 41 -8.02 -15.05 2.42
N GLU A 42 -9.16 -14.38 2.27
CA GLU A 42 -9.22 -13.01 1.76
C GLU A 42 -9.94 -12.07 2.74
N THR A 43 -9.36 -10.87 2.94
CA THR A 43 -9.99 -9.78 3.67
C THR A 43 -9.89 -8.49 2.87
N PHE A 44 -10.57 -7.43 3.30
CA PHE A 44 -10.37 -6.10 2.70
C PHE A 44 -8.93 -5.62 2.84
N TYR A 45 -8.22 -6.02 3.89
CA TYR A 45 -6.82 -5.67 4.08
C TYR A 45 -5.93 -6.30 3.00
N THR A 46 -6.05 -7.62 2.75
CA THR A 46 -5.23 -8.29 1.73
C THR A 46 -5.55 -7.79 0.31
N LYS A 47 -6.83 -7.46 0.04
CA LYS A 47 -7.24 -6.82 -1.22
C LYS A 47 -6.66 -5.42 -1.41
N ASN A 48 -6.57 -4.63 -0.34
CA ASN A 48 -5.97 -3.30 -0.42
C ASN A 48 -4.45 -3.37 -0.65
N ILE A 49 -3.76 -4.41 -0.17
CA ILE A 49 -2.34 -4.62 -0.50
C ILE A 49 -2.17 -4.85 -2.00
N LEU A 50 -3.00 -5.70 -2.60
CA LEU A 50 -2.97 -5.94 -4.04
C LEU A 50 -3.18 -4.63 -4.81
N LEU A 51 -4.16 -3.81 -4.43
CA LEU A 51 -4.38 -2.49 -5.03
C LEU A 51 -3.13 -1.60 -4.92
N ASN A 52 -2.50 -1.56 -3.74
CA ASN A 52 -1.29 -0.77 -3.51
C ASN A 52 -0.11 -1.24 -4.37
N GLU A 53 0.03 -2.55 -4.61
CA GLU A 53 1.04 -3.09 -5.51
C GLU A 53 0.86 -2.61 -6.94
N GLY A 54 -0.38 -2.57 -7.44
CA GLY A 54 -0.66 -2.03 -8.78
C GLY A 54 -0.42 -0.54 -8.89
N ILE A 55 -0.86 0.22 -7.88
CA ILE A 55 -0.59 1.66 -7.76
C ILE A 55 0.91 1.92 -7.89
N ARG A 56 1.74 1.20 -7.12
CA ARG A 56 3.20 1.31 -7.22
C ARG A 56 3.69 0.91 -8.61
N ALA A 57 3.43 -0.31 -9.06
CA ALA A 57 3.95 -0.79 -10.35
C ALA A 57 3.58 0.15 -11.51
N TRP A 58 2.35 0.65 -11.52
CA TRP A 58 1.81 1.45 -12.62
C TRP A 58 2.31 2.90 -12.60
N MET A 59 2.38 3.52 -11.42
CA MET A 59 2.76 4.94 -11.32
C MET A 59 4.26 5.17 -11.18
N THR A 60 5.02 4.26 -10.58
CA THR A 60 6.43 4.47 -10.20
C THR A 60 7.32 4.85 -11.39
N ALA A 61 7.11 4.29 -12.59
CA ALA A 61 7.93 4.64 -13.76
C ALA A 61 7.84 6.12 -14.16
N GLN A 62 6.68 6.75 -13.95
CA GLN A 62 6.45 8.17 -14.25
C GLN A 62 6.73 9.06 -13.03
N ASP A 63 6.19 8.69 -11.86
CA ASP A 63 6.31 9.45 -10.62
C ASP A 63 7.77 9.54 -10.14
N GLN A 64 8.55 8.48 -10.38
CA GLN A 64 9.98 8.39 -10.04
C GLN A 64 10.85 8.39 -11.32
N ALA A 65 10.62 9.36 -12.21
CA ALA A 65 11.36 9.46 -13.48
C ALA A 65 12.90 9.48 -13.33
N HIS A 66 13.41 9.94 -12.19
CA HIS A 66 14.83 9.96 -11.88
C HIS A 66 15.44 8.56 -11.71
N GLU A 67 14.64 7.55 -11.36
CA GLU A 67 15.07 6.15 -11.24
C GLU A 67 15.20 5.44 -12.59
N LYS A 68 14.67 6.02 -13.68
CA LYS A 68 14.73 5.48 -15.05
C LYS A 68 14.23 4.03 -15.15
N LEU A 69 13.18 3.71 -14.40
CA LEU A 69 12.58 2.37 -14.38
C LEU A 69 11.89 2.06 -15.71
N ILE A 70 12.18 0.88 -16.26
CA ILE A 70 11.51 0.33 -17.44
C ILE A 70 10.92 -1.01 -17.04
N PHE A 71 9.59 -1.08 -17.03
CA PHE A 71 8.87 -2.30 -16.70
C PHE A 71 8.32 -2.95 -17.98
N PRO A 72 8.59 -4.26 -18.22
CA PRO A 72 8.00 -4.98 -19.35
C PRO A 72 6.49 -5.18 -19.13
N GLU A 73 5.71 -5.22 -20.21
CA GLU A 73 4.23 -5.33 -20.17
C GLU A 73 3.72 -6.56 -19.39
N GLU A 74 4.48 -7.65 -19.40
CA GLU A 74 4.14 -8.88 -18.67
C GLU A 74 3.98 -8.64 -17.17
N ARG A 75 4.74 -7.70 -16.59
CA ARG A 75 4.65 -7.36 -15.16
C ARG A 75 3.32 -6.70 -14.80
N TYR A 76 2.65 -6.06 -15.76
CA TYR A 76 1.34 -5.41 -15.59
C TYR A 76 0.17 -6.35 -15.87
N LYS A 77 0.39 -7.39 -16.69
CA LYS A 77 -0.67 -8.30 -17.14
C LYS A 77 -1.28 -9.11 -16.01
N TYR A 78 -0.49 -9.47 -14.99
CA TYR A 78 -0.99 -10.20 -13.81
C TYR A 78 -1.99 -9.39 -13.00
N MET A 79 -1.84 -8.07 -12.94
CA MET A 79 -2.73 -7.17 -12.17
C MET A 79 -4.17 -7.14 -12.71
N ASN A 80 -4.36 -7.27 -14.03
CA ASN A 80 -5.68 -7.25 -14.67
C ASN A 80 -6.49 -8.55 -14.49
N ILE A 81 -5.84 -9.65 -14.13
CA ILE A 81 -6.48 -10.97 -13.98
C ILE A 81 -7.12 -11.13 -12.60
N TYR A 82 -6.55 -10.52 -11.56
CA TYR A 82 -7.07 -10.59 -10.17
C TYR A 82 -8.13 -9.52 -9.83
N LEU A 83 -8.42 -8.60 -10.76
CA LEU A 83 -9.39 -7.51 -10.57
C LEU A 83 -10.72 -7.72 -11.34
N ASN A 84 -10.92 -8.88 -11.98
CA ASN A 84 -12.19 -9.30 -12.59
C ASN A 84 -12.88 -10.41 -11.78
#